data_AF-A0A1E8FG46-F1
#
_entry.id   AF-A0A1E8FG46-F1
#
_cell.length_a   1.000
_cell.length_b   1.000
_cell.length_c   1.000
_cell.angle_alpha   90.00
_cell.angle_beta   90.00
_cell.angle_gamma   90.00
#
_symmetry.space_group_name_H-M   'P 1'
#
loop_
_entity.id
_entity.type
_entity.pdbx_description
1 polymer ?
#
loop_
_entity_poly.entity_id
_entity_poly.type
_entity_poly.pdbx_seq_one_letter_code
_entity_poly.pdbx_strand_id
1 'polypeptide(L)'
;MKLNKGLIWASALLCCSSQAVADIAALNDAAHKMCEKSKMCAKQQMAAAGDLPPGMEAMMTNALEEMCKQYTVIAQVGEGHEIVEPATDCLNSLASMSCDQLMNSDGETAACQRYEAIAEKY
;
A
#
# COMPACT_ATOMS: atom_id res chain seq x y z
N MET A 1 -59.43 27.67 -14.19
CA MET A 1 -58.87 26.30 -14.23
C MET A 1 -57.39 26.38 -13.88
N LYS A 2 -57.00 25.89 -12.69
CA LYS A 2 -55.59 25.82 -12.24
C LYS A 2 -55.19 24.35 -12.26
N LEU A 3 -54.27 23.96 -13.16
CA LEU A 3 -53.69 22.62 -13.13
C LEU A 3 -52.62 22.57 -12.05
N ASN A 4 -52.86 21.74 -11.04
CA ASN A 4 -51.93 21.44 -9.96
C ASN A 4 -50.70 20.71 -10.52
N LYS A 5 -49.53 21.34 -10.35
CA LYS A 5 -48.22 20.68 -10.39
C LYS A 5 -48.02 20.03 -9.03
N GLY A 6 -48.10 18.71 -8.99
CA GLY A 6 -47.92 17.94 -7.75
C GLY A 6 -47.70 16.47 -8.07
N LEU A 7 -46.73 16.17 -8.92
CA LEU A 7 -46.31 14.80 -9.17
C LEU A 7 -44.81 14.79 -9.46
N ILE A 8 -44.12 13.84 -8.81
CA ILE A 8 -42.75 13.36 -9.06
C ILE A 8 -41.61 14.23 -8.53
N TRP A 9 -41.30 14.15 -7.23
CA TRP A 9 -39.93 14.27 -6.72
C TRP A 9 -39.72 13.22 -5.62
N ALA A 10 -39.68 11.95 -6.02
CA ALA A 10 -39.26 10.83 -5.19
C ALA A 10 -38.28 9.97 -6.01
N SER A 11 -37.05 10.47 -6.16
CA SER A 11 -35.94 9.72 -6.78
C SER A 11 -34.62 10.38 -6.40
N ALA A 12 -34.03 9.95 -5.28
CA ALA A 12 -32.60 10.10 -4.97
C ALA A 12 -32.28 9.36 -3.67
N LEU A 13 -32.44 8.03 -3.64
CA LEU A 13 -32.06 7.22 -2.48
C LEU A 13 -31.59 5.84 -2.97
N LEU A 14 -30.59 5.81 -3.86
CA LEU A 14 -29.93 4.56 -4.28
C LEU A 14 -28.61 4.82 -5.04
N CYS A 15 -27.66 5.53 -4.41
CA CYS A 15 -26.28 5.65 -4.92
C CYS A 15 -25.29 5.70 -3.75
N CYS A 16 -25.08 4.59 -3.03
CA CYS A 16 -23.92 4.44 -2.14
C CYS A 16 -23.63 2.97 -1.89
N SER A 17 -23.07 2.28 -2.87
CA SER A 17 -22.46 0.96 -2.64
C SER A 17 -21.55 0.60 -3.82
N SER A 18 -20.47 1.37 -3.98
CA SER A 18 -19.39 1.08 -4.94
C SER A 18 -18.03 1.56 -4.42
N GLN A 19 -17.72 1.33 -3.14
CA GLN A 19 -16.41 1.68 -2.57
C GLN A 19 -15.46 0.49 -2.40
N ALA A 20 -15.92 -0.76 -2.56
CA ALA A 20 -15.13 -1.94 -2.19
C ALA A 20 -13.96 -2.31 -3.15
N VAL A 21 -13.97 -1.82 -4.39
CA VAL A 21 -12.99 -2.23 -5.43
C VAL A 21 -11.74 -1.34 -5.44
N ALA A 22 -11.83 -0.12 -4.89
CA ALA A 22 -10.71 0.82 -4.86
C ALA A 22 -9.60 0.38 -3.87
N ASP A 23 -9.98 -0.32 -2.80
CA ASP A 23 -9.11 -0.67 -1.68
C ASP A 23 -7.97 -1.63 -2.08
N ILE A 24 -8.23 -2.64 -2.90
CA ILE A 24 -7.21 -3.65 -3.26
C ILE A 24 -6.21 -3.12 -4.27
N ALA A 25 -6.67 -2.31 -5.22
CA ALA A 25 -5.78 -1.64 -6.16
C ALA A 25 -4.85 -0.65 -5.43
N ALA A 26 -5.37 0.06 -4.43
CA ALA A 26 -4.60 0.97 -3.60
C ALA A 26 -3.55 0.23 -2.75
N LEU A 27 -3.92 -0.91 -2.15
CA LEU A 27 -2.99 -1.75 -1.41
C LEU A 27 -1.85 -2.26 -2.30
N ASN A 28 -2.19 -2.71 -3.51
CA ASN A 28 -1.20 -3.21 -4.46
C ASN A 28 -0.23 -2.11 -4.91
N ASP A 29 -0.73 -0.89 -5.14
CA ASP A 29 0.11 0.28 -5.47
C ASP A 29 1.01 0.67 -4.29
N ALA A 30 0.50 0.68 -3.06
CA ALA A 30 1.29 0.96 -1.86
C ALA A 30 2.38 -0.08 -1.64
N ALA A 31 2.09 -1.36 -1.87
CA ALA A 31 3.06 -2.44 -1.83
C ALA A 31 4.15 -2.28 -2.90
N HIS A 32 3.78 -1.88 -4.11
CA HIS A 32 4.74 -1.59 -5.17
C HIS A 32 5.65 -0.39 -4.83
N LYS A 33 5.09 0.69 -4.29
CA LYS A 33 5.87 1.84 -3.81
C LYS A 33 6.86 1.46 -2.72
N MET A 34 6.44 0.65 -1.76
CA MET A 34 7.30 0.20 -0.67
C MET A 34 8.43 -0.73 -1.16
N CYS A 35 8.13 -1.59 -2.13
CA CYS A 35 9.13 -2.39 -2.84
C CYS A 35 10.20 -1.50 -3.51
N GLU A 36 9.78 -0.53 -4.32
CA GLU A 36 10.70 0.35 -5.05
C GLU A 36 11.53 1.20 -4.08
N LYS A 37 10.92 1.63 -2.97
CA LYS A 37 11.62 2.30 -1.89
C LYS A 37 12.72 1.42 -1.30
N SER A 38 12.40 0.16 -1.00
CA SER A 38 13.36 -0.80 -0.43
C SER A 38 14.54 -1.05 -1.37
N LYS A 39 14.28 -1.17 -2.68
CA LYS A 39 15.33 -1.27 -3.72
C LYS A 39 16.22 -0.02 -3.74
N MET A 40 15.63 1.17 -3.71
CA MET A 40 16.38 2.43 -3.67
C MET A 40 17.29 2.48 -2.45
N CYS A 41 16.78 2.14 -1.27
CA CYS A 41 17.56 2.19 -0.04
C CYS A 41 18.69 1.16 -0.02
N ALA A 42 18.44 -0.06 -0.49
CA ALA A 42 19.47 -1.07 -0.68
C ALA A 42 20.57 -0.58 -1.63
N LYS A 43 20.21 0.03 -2.77
CA LYS A 43 21.18 0.62 -3.72
C LYS A 43 21.99 1.75 -3.10
N GLN A 44 21.35 2.63 -2.33
CA GLN A 44 22.04 3.69 -1.62
C GLN A 44 23.04 3.15 -0.60
N GLN A 45 22.66 2.10 0.15
CA GLN A 45 23.55 1.45 1.10
C GLN A 45 24.73 0.75 0.40
N MET A 46 24.48 0.06 -0.71
CA MET A 46 25.51 -0.57 -1.53
C MET A 46 26.49 0.45 -2.11
N ALA A 47 26.00 1.57 -2.63
CA ALA A 47 26.83 2.67 -3.11
C ALA A 47 27.67 3.30 -1.99
N ALA A 48 27.13 3.37 -0.78
CA ALA A 48 27.86 3.86 0.40
C ALA A 48 28.90 2.85 0.92
N ALA A 49 28.70 1.54 0.72
CA ALA A 49 29.63 0.48 1.13
C ALA A 49 30.85 0.34 0.20
N GLY A 50 30.76 0.84 -1.04
CA GLY A 50 31.84 0.80 -2.03
C GLY A 50 31.95 -0.52 -2.81
N ASP A 51 32.43 -0.39 -4.05
CA ASP A 51 32.88 -1.41 -5.00
C ASP A 51 32.22 -2.81 -4.91
N LEU A 52 30.91 -2.87 -5.11
CA LEU A 52 30.27 -4.16 -5.43
C LEU A 52 30.67 -4.57 -6.86
N PRO A 53 31.10 -5.83 -7.06
CA PRO A 53 31.31 -6.35 -8.41
C PRO A 53 30.03 -6.18 -9.24
N PRO A 54 30.11 -5.75 -10.52
CA PRO A 54 28.93 -5.44 -11.33
C PRO A 54 27.94 -6.61 -11.49
N GLY A 55 28.39 -7.86 -11.33
CA GLY A 55 27.52 -9.03 -11.30
C GLY A 55 26.69 -9.19 -10.01
N MET A 56 27.14 -8.62 -8.90
CA MET A 56 26.51 -8.75 -7.58
C MET A 56 25.31 -7.79 -7.42
N GLU A 57 25.41 -6.58 -7.95
CA GLU A 57 24.29 -5.61 -7.96
C GLU A 57 23.09 -6.15 -8.76
N ALA A 58 23.35 -6.75 -9.93
CA ALA A 58 22.31 -7.35 -10.76
C ALA A 58 21.64 -8.55 -10.07
N MET A 59 22.41 -9.35 -9.33
CA MET A 59 21.90 -10.49 -8.58
C MET A 59 21.02 -10.04 -7.39
N MET A 60 21.45 -9.03 -6.65
CA MET A 60 20.67 -8.45 -5.53
C MET A 60 19.40 -7.75 -6.02
N THR A 61 19.47 -7.03 -7.14
CA THR A 61 18.29 -6.38 -7.74
C THR A 61 17.25 -7.42 -8.17
N ASN A 62 17.66 -8.52 -8.80
CA ASN A 62 16.75 -9.61 -9.15
C ASN A 62 16.12 -10.27 -7.90
N ALA A 63 16.91 -10.49 -6.85
CA ALA A 63 16.38 -11.05 -5.60
C ALA A 63 15.31 -10.14 -4.96
N LEU A 64 15.55 -8.82 -4.94
CA LEU A 64 14.58 -7.83 -4.47
C LEU A 64 13.33 -7.78 -5.37
N GLU A 65 13.49 -7.88 -6.70
CA GLU A 65 12.37 -7.97 -7.64
C GLU A 65 11.48 -9.19 -7.41
N GLU A 66 12.06 -10.36 -7.15
CA GLU A 66 11.29 -11.56 -6.82
C GLU A 66 10.55 -11.42 -5.49
N MET A 67 11.18 -10.85 -4.46
CA MET A 67 10.48 -10.52 -3.20
C MET A 67 9.32 -9.54 -3.43
N CYS A 68 9.51 -8.53 -4.27
CA CYS A 68 8.48 -7.56 -4.62
C CYS A 68 7.25 -8.19 -5.29
N LYS A 69 7.46 -9.21 -6.15
CA LYS A 69 6.37 -9.96 -6.80
C LYS A 69 5.53 -10.75 -5.79
N GLN A 70 6.09 -11.12 -4.64
CA GLN A 70 5.32 -11.78 -3.59
C GLN A 70 4.36 -10.82 -2.87
N TYR A 71 4.68 -9.53 -2.76
CA TYR A 71 3.79 -8.54 -2.17
C TYR A 71 2.51 -8.31 -3.00
N THR A 72 2.60 -8.39 -4.33
CA THR A 72 1.43 -8.35 -5.25
C THR A 72 0.46 -9.52 -5.06
N VAL A 73 0.88 -10.63 -4.43
CA VAL A 73 0.02 -11.79 -4.15
C VAL A 73 -0.83 -11.57 -2.88
N ILE A 74 -0.38 -10.71 -1.96
CA ILE A 74 -1.12 -10.36 -0.73
C ILE A 74 -2.44 -9.64 -1.07
N ALA A 75 -2.54 -9.00 -2.24
CA ALA A 75 -3.77 -8.44 -2.79
C ALA A 75 -4.88 -9.48 -3.08
N GLN A 76 -4.65 -10.78 -2.82
CA GLN A 76 -5.70 -11.82 -2.81
C GLN A 76 -6.47 -11.90 -1.48
N VAL A 77 -6.13 -11.11 -0.46
CA VAL A 77 -7.04 -10.84 0.67
C VAL A 77 -8.34 -10.30 0.06
N GLY A 78 -9.50 -10.92 0.33
CA GLY A 78 -10.74 -10.61 -0.37
C GLY A 78 -11.11 -9.11 -0.31
N GLU A 79 -11.74 -8.61 -1.38
CA GLU A 79 -12.24 -7.23 -1.44
C GLU A 79 -13.11 -6.90 -0.22
N GLY A 80 -12.88 -5.75 0.41
CA GLY A 80 -13.68 -5.27 1.55
C GLY A 80 -13.25 -5.78 2.93
N HIS A 81 -12.07 -6.41 3.06
CA HIS A 81 -11.53 -6.73 4.38
C HIS A 81 -11.09 -5.45 5.10
N GLU A 82 -11.48 -5.27 6.37
CA GLU A 82 -11.17 -4.05 7.16
C GLU A 82 -9.67 -3.79 7.35
N ILE A 83 -8.84 -4.77 6.99
CA ILE A 83 -7.39 -4.72 7.09
C ILE A 83 -6.73 -4.01 5.88
N VAL A 84 -7.44 -3.86 4.76
CA VAL A 84 -6.86 -3.39 3.49
C VAL A 84 -6.44 -1.92 3.56
N GLU A 85 -7.34 -1.04 4.02
CA GLU A 85 -7.03 0.39 4.19
C GLU A 85 -5.87 0.60 5.20
N PRO A 86 -5.89 0.03 6.43
CA PRO A 86 -4.78 0.15 7.37
C PRO A 86 -3.44 -0.37 6.82
N ALA A 87 -3.45 -1.48 6.08
CA ALA A 87 -2.25 -2.02 5.45
C ALA A 87 -1.70 -1.06 4.39
N THR A 88 -2.59 -0.49 3.58
CA THR A 88 -2.26 0.50 2.55
C THR A 88 -1.61 1.74 3.16
N ASP A 89 -2.19 2.25 4.24
CA ASP A 89 -1.66 3.38 5.01
C ASP A 89 -0.28 3.10 5.61
N CYS A 90 -0.10 1.92 6.22
CA CYS A 90 1.19 1.51 6.76
C CYS A 90 2.26 1.51 5.67
N LEU A 91 2.01 0.84 4.55
CA LEU A 91 2.97 0.75 3.44
C LEU A 91 3.32 2.12 2.85
N ASN A 92 2.31 2.99 2.65
CA ASN A 92 2.56 4.36 2.19
C ASN A 92 3.38 5.18 3.18
N SER A 93 3.11 5.02 4.48
CA SER A 93 3.85 5.73 5.52
C SER A 93 5.33 5.33 5.55
N LEU A 94 5.62 4.02 5.43
CA LEU A 94 6.99 3.51 5.35
C LEU A 94 7.70 3.95 4.06
N ALA A 95 7.00 3.89 2.92
CA ALA A 95 7.55 4.31 1.64
C ALA A 95 7.93 5.81 1.61
N SER A 96 7.27 6.63 2.45
CA SER A 96 7.54 8.06 2.57
C SER A 96 8.78 8.41 3.42
N MET A 97 9.29 7.46 4.22
CA MET A 97 10.45 7.68 5.09
C MET A 97 11.74 7.85 4.28
N SER A 98 12.76 8.51 4.84
CA SER A 98 14.11 8.48 4.27
C SER A 98 14.72 7.08 4.37
N CYS A 99 15.73 6.75 3.56
CA CYS A 99 16.38 5.44 3.64
C CYS A 99 17.10 5.20 4.96
N ASP A 100 17.67 6.26 5.57
CA ASP A 100 18.26 6.16 6.90
C ASP A 100 17.21 5.85 7.96
N GLN A 101 16.05 6.49 7.89
CA GLN A 101 14.93 6.17 8.78
C GLN A 101 14.41 4.76 8.51
N LEU A 102 14.24 4.37 7.25
CA LEU A 102 13.65 3.06 6.93
C LEU A 102 14.57 1.89 7.31
N MET A 103 15.88 2.05 7.17
CA MET A 103 16.86 0.99 7.46
C MET A 103 17.34 0.97 8.91
N ASN A 104 17.25 2.09 9.63
CA ASN A 104 17.74 2.21 11.01
C ASN A 104 16.64 2.53 12.03
N SER A 105 15.36 2.59 11.63
CA SER A 105 14.27 2.81 12.59
C SER A 105 13.95 1.51 13.30
N ASP A 106 14.07 1.54 14.63
CA ASP A 106 13.49 0.55 15.54
C ASP A 106 11.99 0.77 15.76
N GLY A 107 11.40 1.84 15.19
CA GLY A 107 10.02 2.24 15.42
C GLY A 107 9.11 2.08 14.21
N GLU A 108 7.95 1.45 14.43
CA GLU A 108 6.81 1.43 13.53
C GLU A 108 6.12 2.79 13.47
N THR A 109 5.62 3.17 12.30
CA THR A 109 4.81 4.38 12.16
C THR A 109 3.47 4.19 12.87
N ALA A 110 2.82 5.29 13.24
CA ALA A 110 1.46 5.23 13.80
C ALA A 110 0.44 4.59 12.83
N ALA A 111 0.72 4.53 11.53
CA ALA A 111 -0.11 3.82 10.56
C ALA A 111 0.08 2.30 10.64
N CYS A 112 1.32 1.83 10.82
CA CYS A 112 1.61 0.41 11.00
C CYS A 112 1.07 -0.13 12.33
N GLN A 113 1.18 0.64 13.41
CA GLN A 113 0.55 0.29 14.70
C GLN A 113 -0.97 0.10 14.59
N ARG A 114 -1.65 0.91 13.76
CA ARG A 114 -3.08 0.74 13.49
C ARG A 114 -3.37 -0.54 12.72
N TYR A 115 -2.55 -0.84 11.71
CA TYR A 115 -2.65 -2.08 10.95
C TYR A 115 -2.47 -3.29 11.85
N GLU A 116 -1.43 -3.32 12.69
CA GLU A 116 -1.17 -4.42 13.64
C GLU A 116 -2.33 -4.63 14.61
N ALA A 117 -2.85 -3.57 15.22
CA ALA A 117 -3.98 -3.67 16.15
C ALA A 117 -5.26 -4.22 15.49
N ILE A 118 -5.40 -4.09 14.17
CA ILE A 118 -6.50 -4.67 13.39
C ILE A 118 -6.16 -6.10 12.99
N ALA A 119 -4.92 -6.37 12.60
CA ALA A 119 -4.42 -7.69 12.24
C ALA A 119 -4.50 -8.69 13.40
N GLU A 120 -4.23 -8.26 14.63
CA GLU A 120 -4.31 -9.10 15.85
C GLU A 120 -5.72 -9.62 16.16
N LYS A 121 -6.76 -9.08 15.52
CA LYS A 121 -8.15 -9.51 15.71
C LYS A 121 -8.52 -10.74 14.88
N TYR A 122 -7.61 -11.21 14.02
CA TYR A 122 -7.78 -12.34 13.10
C TYR A 122 -6.91 -13.53 13.50
#